data_AF-A0A0E4BVU8-F1
#
_entry.id   AF-A0A0E4BVU8-F1
#
_cell.length_a   1.000
_cell.length_b   1.000
_cell.length_c   1.000
_cell.angle_alpha   90.00
_cell.angle_beta   90.00
_cell.angle_gamma   90.00
#
_symmetry.space_group_name_H-M   'P 1'
#
loop_
_entity.id
_entity.type
_entity.pdbx_description
1 polymer ?
#
loop_
_entity_poly.entity_id
_entity_poly.type
_entity_poly.pdbx_seq_one_letter_code
_entity_poly.pdbx_strand_id
1 'polypeptide(L)'
;MTTSVRDDLLAAGLFVFDRVGFEAATVAAIRAKARASNGSFFHAFGSKKELAGALFLEVLRHYHAAVLAALDPVSDAEQGIDRLIRAHLDWVVSSRREARYLFEISRSEWGEDVRDAQRAQNARLAEGIERWRAPLVAGGELLPMTPVTFISQLIGPAQILCRAFLSGRDRADPRSEADTLVACAIRALRPADRINKQ
;
A
#
# COMPACT_ATOMS: atom_id res chain seq x y z
N MET A 1 19.52 15.28 6.74
CA MET A 1 19.18 14.60 8.02
C MET A 1 19.98 13.30 8.05
N THR A 2 20.73 13.04 9.11
CA THR A 2 21.45 11.77 9.30
C THR A 2 20.43 10.67 9.60
N THR A 3 20.31 9.67 8.74
CA THR A 3 19.48 8.49 8.98
C THR A 3 19.96 7.76 10.23
N SER A 4 19.04 7.20 11.01
CA SER A 4 19.41 6.40 12.17
C SER A 4 19.92 5.02 11.72
N VAL A 5 20.71 4.36 12.55
CA VAL A 5 21.14 2.95 12.32
C VAL A 5 19.94 2.04 12.08
N ARG A 6 18.81 2.32 12.73
CA ARG A 6 17.57 1.58 12.56
C ARG A 6 17.01 1.75 11.14
N ASP A 7 17.01 2.97 10.60
CA ASP A 7 16.53 3.25 9.25
C ASP A 7 17.43 2.62 8.18
N ASP A 8 18.75 2.67 8.38
CA ASP A 8 19.72 2.02 7.49
C ASP A 8 19.51 0.49 7.47
N LEU A 9 19.21 -0.11 8.63
CA LEU A 9 18.89 -1.53 8.75
C LEU A 9 17.56 -1.90 8.06
N LEU A 10 16.55 -1.04 8.12
CA LEU A 10 15.27 -1.25 7.43
C LEU A 10 15.45 -1.16 5.91
N ALA A 11 16.18 -0.16 5.42
CA ALA A 11 16.50 -0.02 3.99
C ALA A 11 17.34 -1.20 3.47
N ALA A 12 18.29 -1.67 4.27
CA ALA A 12 19.07 -2.87 3.97
C ALA A 12 18.20 -4.14 3.99
N GLY A 13 17.32 -4.26 4.97
CA GLY A 13 16.34 -5.34 5.06
C GLY A 13 15.47 -5.43 3.82
N LEU A 14 14.86 -4.31 3.41
CA LEU A 14 14.08 -4.21 2.19
C LEU A 14 14.89 -4.64 0.96
N PHE A 15 16.19 -4.34 0.90
CA PHE A 15 17.06 -4.78 -0.20
C PHE A 15 17.29 -6.28 -0.22
N VAL A 16 17.60 -6.86 0.93
CA VAL A 16 17.85 -8.29 1.01
C VAL A 16 16.55 -9.07 0.76
N PHE A 17 15.43 -8.67 1.37
CA PHE A 17 14.14 -9.34 1.19
C PHE A 17 13.64 -9.28 -0.25
N ASP A 18 13.75 -8.13 -0.91
CA ASP A 18 13.37 -7.98 -2.33
C ASP A 18 14.18 -8.91 -3.25
N ARG A 19 15.47 -9.10 -2.94
CA ARG A 19 16.41 -9.90 -3.74
C ARG A 19 16.24 -11.41 -3.57
N VAL A 20 16.14 -11.89 -2.33
CA VAL A 20 16.19 -13.35 -2.04
C VAL A 20 14.95 -13.87 -1.33
N GLY A 21 13.97 -13.02 -1.04
CA GLY A 21 12.81 -13.37 -0.22
C GLY A 21 13.12 -13.37 1.29
N PHE A 22 12.07 -13.47 2.10
CA PHE A 22 12.21 -13.44 3.56
C PHE A 22 12.96 -14.66 4.11
N GLU A 23 12.66 -15.86 3.63
CA GLU A 23 13.23 -17.11 4.15
C GLU A 23 14.75 -17.17 3.96
N ALA A 24 15.24 -16.91 2.75
CA ALA A 24 16.67 -16.97 2.43
C ALA A 24 17.47 -15.76 2.96
N ALA A 25 16.81 -14.69 3.37
CA ALA A 25 17.48 -13.53 3.97
C ALA A 25 18.09 -13.88 5.34
N THR A 26 19.31 -13.41 5.59
CA THR A 26 20.02 -13.61 6.86
C THR A 26 20.34 -12.28 7.54
N VAL A 27 20.42 -12.29 8.88
CA VAL A 27 20.85 -11.12 9.67
C VAL A 27 22.25 -10.65 9.24
N ALA A 28 23.15 -11.59 8.92
CA ALA A 28 24.49 -11.27 8.42
C ALA A 28 24.45 -10.51 7.09
N ALA A 29 23.61 -10.93 6.13
CA ALA A 29 23.47 -10.24 4.85
C ALA A 29 22.89 -8.83 5.01
N ILE A 30 21.89 -8.66 5.88
CA ILE A 30 21.28 -7.35 6.18
C ILE A 30 22.32 -6.42 6.81
N ARG A 31 23.05 -6.91 7.82
CA ARG A 31 24.13 -6.14 8.47
C ARG A 31 25.23 -5.74 7.50
N ALA A 32 25.67 -6.65 6.65
CA ALA A 32 26.66 -6.36 5.62
C ALA A 32 26.17 -5.26 4.67
N LYS A 33 24.89 -5.33 4.25
CA LYS A 33 24.27 -4.31 3.40
C LYS A 33 24.15 -2.95 4.09
N ALA A 34 23.79 -2.92 5.38
CA ALA A 34 23.68 -1.71 6.19
C ALA A 34 25.03 -1.16 6.70
N ARG A 35 26.13 -1.91 6.50
CA ARG A 35 27.43 -1.64 7.14
C ARG A 35 27.32 -1.54 8.67
N ALA A 36 26.42 -2.33 9.26
CA ALA A 36 26.14 -2.33 10.69
C ALA A 36 26.87 -3.45 11.44
N SER A 37 27.35 -3.15 12.65
CA SER A 37 27.95 -4.15 13.53
C SER A 37 26.89 -5.16 14.04
N ASN A 38 27.33 -6.24 14.67
CA ASN A 38 26.39 -7.19 15.30
C ASN A 38 25.64 -6.53 16.46
N GLY A 39 26.35 -5.78 17.31
CA GLY A 39 25.76 -5.05 18.42
C GLY A 39 24.74 -4.00 17.95
N SER A 40 25.05 -3.29 16.86
CA SER A 40 24.14 -2.29 16.27
C SER A 40 22.83 -2.92 15.77
N PHE A 41 22.89 -4.12 15.18
CA PHE A 41 21.68 -4.84 14.77
C PHE A 41 20.83 -5.21 15.98
N PHE A 42 21.41 -5.92 16.96
CA PHE A 42 20.67 -6.44 18.10
C PHE A 42 20.22 -5.36 19.10
N HIS A 43 20.83 -4.18 19.05
CA HIS A 43 20.33 -3.00 19.75
C HIS A 43 19.06 -2.43 19.06
N ALA A 44 18.98 -2.51 17.74
CA ALA A 44 17.84 -1.97 16.98
C ALA A 44 16.69 -2.95 16.82
N PHE A 45 16.99 -4.24 16.67
CA PHE A 45 16.04 -5.33 16.44
C PHE A 45 16.54 -6.61 17.11
N GLY A 46 15.72 -7.25 17.92
CA GLY A 46 16.00 -8.55 18.55
C GLY A 46 16.02 -9.71 17.56
N SER A 47 15.44 -9.57 16.36
CA SER A 47 15.46 -10.64 15.34
C SER A 47 15.23 -10.15 13.90
N LYS A 48 15.47 -11.03 12.91
CA LYS A 48 15.06 -10.83 11.50
C LYS A 48 13.55 -10.60 11.38
N LYS A 49 12.75 -11.32 12.17
CA LYS A 49 11.28 -11.23 12.15
C LYS A 49 10.79 -9.89 12.70
N GLU A 50 11.44 -9.38 13.74
CA GLU A 50 11.14 -8.06 14.30
C GLU A 50 11.46 -6.94 13.31
N LEU A 51 12.64 -6.99 12.66
CA LEU A 51 12.98 -6.06 11.58
C LEU A 51 11.95 -6.12 10.46
N ALA A 52 11.55 -7.31 10.03
CA ALA A 52 10.56 -7.48 8.97
C ALA A 52 9.17 -6.92 9.35
N GLY A 53 8.73 -7.13 10.59
CA GLY A 53 7.48 -6.55 11.10
C GLY A 53 7.53 -5.02 11.15
N ALA A 54 8.63 -4.46 11.62
CA ALA A 54 8.86 -3.01 11.62
C ALA A 54 8.85 -2.43 10.20
N LEU A 55 9.55 -3.09 9.26
CA LEU A 55 9.58 -2.70 7.86
C LEU A 55 8.17 -2.76 7.23
N PHE A 56 7.39 -3.79 7.57
CA PHE A 56 6.02 -3.93 7.07
C PHE A 56 5.14 -2.76 7.50
N LEU A 57 5.18 -2.39 8.79
CA LEU A 57 4.40 -1.27 9.30
C LEU A 57 4.84 0.08 8.71
N GLU A 58 6.13 0.25 8.44
CA GLU A 58 6.65 1.46 7.80
C GLU A 58 6.17 1.58 6.35
N VAL A 59 6.31 0.51 5.58
CA VAL A 59 5.84 0.46 4.18
C VAL A 59 4.33 0.62 4.11
N LEU A 60 3.57 -0.03 5.01
CA LEU A 60 2.12 0.13 5.09
C LEU A 60 1.73 1.58 5.36
N ARG A 61 2.45 2.26 6.25
CA ARG A 61 2.24 3.69 6.54
C ARG A 61 2.56 4.57 5.32
N HIS A 62 3.63 4.28 4.57
CA HIS A 62 3.95 5.00 3.33
C HIS A 62 2.84 4.84 2.28
N TYR A 63 2.34 3.63 2.09
CA TYR A 63 1.21 3.37 1.20
C TYR A 63 -0.06 4.10 1.64
N HIS A 64 -0.44 4.00 2.92
CA HIS A 64 -1.63 4.67 3.44
C HIS A 64 -1.52 6.19 3.33
N ALA A 65 -0.34 6.76 3.57
CA ALA A 65 -0.12 8.20 3.41
C ALA A 65 -0.30 8.65 1.96
N ALA A 66 0.21 7.89 0.98
CA ALA A 66 0.03 8.19 -0.44
C ALA A 66 -1.46 8.16 -0.84
N VAL A 67 -2.21 7.15 -0.37
CA VAL A 67 -3.65 7.02 -0.64
C VAL A 67 -4.45 8.17 -0.01
N LEU A 68 -4.16 8.54 1.23
CA LEU A 68 -4.86 9.62 1.91
C LEU A 68 -4.53 10.99 1.33
N ALA A 69 -3.28 11.24 0.94
CA ALA A 69 -2.87 12.48 0.29
C ALA A 69 -3.59 12.70 -1.05
N ALA A 70 -3.98 11.63 -1.73
CA ALA A 70 -4.72 11.71 -2.98
C ALA A 70 -6.12 12.34 -2.82
N LEU A 71 -6.71 12.27 -1.62
CA LEU A 71 -8.03 12.80 -1.29
C LEU A 71 -8.02 14.23 -0.75
N ASP A 72 -6.86 14.89 -0.63
CA ASP A 72 -6.75 16.24 -0.08
C ASP A 72 -6.38 17.28 -1.18
N PRO A 73 -7.17 18.33 -1.44
CA PRO A 73 -8.58 18.51 -1.11
C PRO A 73 -9.46 17.98 -2.25
N VAL A 74 -10.13 16.85 -2.05
CA VAL A 74 -11.10 16.28 -3.00
C VAL A 74 -12.44 16.13 -2.33
N SER A 75 -13.48 16.71 -2.93
CA SER A 75 -14.86 16.58 -2.48
C SER A 75 -15.77 15.86 -3.46
N ASP A 76 -15.31 15.62 -4.69
CA ASP A 76 -16.10 15.02 -5.76
C ASP A 76 -15.93 13.50 -5.84
N ALA A 77 -16.98 12.80 -6.29
CA ALA A 77 -17.01 11.34 -6.39
C ALA A 77 -16.11 10.82 -7.52
N GLU A 78 -16.22 11.38 -8.73
CA GLU A 78 -15.42 10.92 -9.88
C GLU A 78 -13.94 11.24 -9.67
N GLN A 79 -13.63 12.46 -9.23
CA GLN A 79 -12.26 12.87 -8.95
C GLN A 79 -11.64 12.04 -7.82
N GLY A 80 -12.40 11.71 -6.76
CA GLY A 80 -11.88 10.87 -5.69
C GLY A 80 -11.63 9.43 -6.13
N ILE A 81 -12.52 8.85 -6.97
CA ILE A 81 -12.30 7.53 -7.59
C ILE A 81 -11.03 7.55 -8.46
N ASP A 82 -10.90 8.55 -9.34
CA ASP A 82 -9.74 8.71 -10.23
C ASP A 82 -8.44 8.80 -9.43
N ARG A 83 -8.38 9.71 -8.46
CA ARG A 83 -7.16 9.95 -7.68
C ARG A 83 -6.78 8.76 -6.81
N LEU A 84 -7.73 8.04 -6.22
CA LEU A 84 -7.43 6.85 -5.43
C LEU A 84 -6.82 5.72 -6.28
N ILE A 85 -7.38 5.48 -7.48
CA ILE A 85 -6.84 4.48 -8.41
C ILE A 85 -5.44 4.87 -8.88
N ARG A 86 -5.27 6.12 -9.32
CA ARG A 86 -3.96 6.62 -9.79
C ARG A 86 -2.92 6.61 -8.68
N ALA A 87 -3.27 7.06 -7.47
CA ALA A 87 -2.36 7.03 -6.33
C ALA A 87 -1.89 5.60 -6.00
N HIS A 88 -2.77 4.61 -6.09
CA HIS A 88 -2.40 3.21 -5.94
C HIS A 88 -1.40 2.76 -7.03
N LEU A 89 -1.74 2.99 -8.30
CA LEU A 89 -0.90 2.60 -9.43
C LEU A 89 0.47 3.29 -9.40
N ASP A 90 0.49 4.61 -9.16
CA ASP A 90 1.70 5.41 -9.07
C ASP A 90 2.58 4.98 -7.91
N TRP A 91 2.01 4.72 -6.73
CA TRP A 91 2.78 4.23 -5.59
C TRP A 91 3.39 2.85 -5.88
N VAL A 92 2.65 1.93 -6.50
CA VAL A 92 3.18 0.62 -6.88
C VAL A 92 4.34 0.73 -7.86
N VAL A 93 4.24 1.60 -8.87
CA VAL A 93 5.28 1.72 -9.89
C VAL A 93 6.51 2.49 -9.37
N SER A 94 6.30 3.60 -8.67
CA SER A 94 7.39 4.43 -8.13
C SER A 94 8.10 3.80 -6.93
N SER A 95 7.38 3.08 -6.07
CA SER A 95 7.89 2.42 -4.87
C SER A 95 7.94 0.89 -5.03
N ARG A 96 8.32 0.40 -6.23
CA ARG A 96 8.24 -1.02 -6.62
C ARG A 96 8.74 -2.02 -5.58
N ARG A 97 9.86 -1.73 -4.90
CA ARG A 97 10.45 -2.64 -3.89
C ARG A 97 9.61 -2.68 -2.61
N GLU A 98 9.11 -1.53 -2.16
CA GLU A 98 8.15 -1.46 -1.05
C GLU A 98 6.84 -2.15 -1.42
N ALA A 99 6.30 -1.91 -2.62
CA ALA A 99 5.07 -2.54 -3.08
C ALA A 99 5.19 -4.06 -3.18
N ARG A 100 6.30 -4.57 -3.73
CA ARG A 100 6.60 -6.00 -3.75
C ARG A 100 6.75 -6.55 -2.33
N TYR A 101 7.39 -5.81 -1.43
CA TYR A 101 7.47 -6.21 -0.03
C TYR A 101 6.08 -6.34 0.60
N LEU A 102 5.25 -5.30 0.48
CA LEU A 102 3.92 -5.21 1.07
C LEU A 102 2.95 -6.28 0.54
N PHE A 103 2.90 -6.46 -0.78
CA PHE A 103 1.86 -7.28 -1.42
C PHE A 103 2.28 -8.72 -1.74
N GLU A 104 3.58 -8.99 -1.87
CA GLU A 104 4.07 -10.29 -2.33
C GLU A 104 4.98 -11.01 -1.32
N ILE A 105 5.84 -10.28 -0.57
CA ILE A 105 6.86 -10.91 0.29
C ILE A 105 6.39 -11.03 1.73
N SER A 106 5.70 -10.01 2.24
CA SER A 106 5.27 -9.84 3.63
C SER A 106 4.09 -10.76 4.01
N ARG A 107 4.18 -12.05 3.69
CA ARG A 107 3.16 -13.08 3.98
C ARG A 107 3.36 -13.77 5.33
N SER A 108 4.17 -13.18 6.22
CA SER A 108 4.53 -13.80 7.50
C SER A 108 3.40 -13.77 8.51
N GLU A 109 3.32 -14.80 9.35
CA GLU A 109 2.51 -14.80 10.56
C GLU A 109 3.12 -13.83 11.58
N TRP A 110 2.63 -12.60 11.57
CA TRP A 110 3.06 -11.54 12.48
C TRP A 110 2.68 -11.85 13.93
N GLY A 111 3.53 -11.45 14.88
CA GLY A 111 3.19 -11.47 16.31
C GLY A 111 2.05 -10.49 16.63
N GLU A 112 1.52 -10.57 17.84
CA GLU A 112 0.36 -9.77 18.27
C GLU A 112 0.60 -8.26 18.11
N ASP A 113 1.74 -7.76 18.59
CA ASP A 113 2.09 -6.33 18.52
C ASP A 113 2.04 -5.76 17.09
N VAL A 114 2.55 -6.50 16.11
CA VAL A 114 2.56 -6.07 14.71
C VAL A 114 1.14 -6.13 14.13
N ARG A 115 0.33 -7.12 14.51
CA ARG A 115 -1.08 -7.20 14.08
C ARG A 115 -1.91 -6.06 14.67
N ASP A 116 -1.69 -5.67 15.92
CA ASP A 116 -2.35 -4.52 16.54
C ASP A 116 -1.95 -3.21 15.87
N ALA A 117 -0.66 -3.00 15.65
CA ALA A 117 -0.19 -1.83 14.91
C ALA A 117 -0.76 -1.78 13.48
N GLN A 118 -0.83 -2.93 12.79
CA GLN A 118 -1.45 -3.03 11.47
C GLN A 118 -2.94 -2.66 11.52
N ARG A 119 -3.70 -3.20 12.49
CA ARG A 119 -5.11 -2.85 12.70
C ARG A 119 -5.30 -1.35 12.91
N ALA A 120 -4.46 -0.74 13.74
CA ALA A 120 -4.51 0.70 13.96
C ALA A 120 -4.21 1.51 12.69
N GLN A 121 -3.25 1.10 11.87
CA GLN A 121 -2.97 1.76 10.58
C GLN A 121 -4.12 1.59 9.58
N ASN A 122 -4.74 0.41 9.52
CA ASN A 122 -5.89 0.14 8.67
C ASN A 122 -7.11 0.96 9.10
N ALA A 123 -7.36 1.10 10.41
CA ALA A 123 -8.44 1.91 10.94
C ALA A 123 -8.28 3.39 10.54
N ARG A 124 -7.08 3.95 10.66
CA ARG A 124 -6.79 5.33 10.24
C ARG A 124 -7.02 5.57 8.74
N LEU A 125 -6.61 4.62 7.89
CA LEU A 125 -6.89 4.68 6.46
C LEU A 125 -8.41 4.64 6.21
N ALA A 126 -9.11 3.70 6.85
CA ALA A 126 -10.55 3.55 6.69
C ALA A 126 -11.31 4.82 7.12
N GLU A 127 -10.96 5.41 8.26
CA GLU A 127 -11.53 6.68 8.71
C GLU A 127 -11.27 7.82 7.72
N GLY A 128 -10.04 7.91 7.20
CA GLY A 128 -9.68 8.93 6.22
C GLY A 128 -10.46 8.84 4.92
N ILE A 129 -10.65 7.63 4.39
CA ILE A 129 -11.48 7.39 3.20
C ILE A 129 -12.96 7.64 3.51
N GLU A 130 -13.44 7.22 4.69
CA GLU A 130 -14.84 7.38 5.07
C GLU A 130 -15.24 8.86 5.21
N ARG A 131 -14.31 9.74 5.66
CA ARG A 131 -14.55 11.19 5.69
C ARG A 131 -14.90 11.77 4.32
N TRP A 132 -14.29 11.25 3.25
CA TRP A 132 -14.62 11.63 1.87
C TRP A 132 -15.89 10.90 1.38
N ARG A 133 -16.01 9.61 1.68
CA ARG A 133 -17.06 8.74 1.14
C ARG A 133 -18.45 8.99 1.73
N ALA A 134 -18.54 9.16 3.05
CA ALA A 134 -19.82 9.28 3.77
C ALA A 134 -20.75 10.39 3.23
N PRO A 135 -20.29 11.64 3.03
CA PRO A 135 -21.16 12.69 2.47
C PRO A 135 -21.60 12.40 1.03
N LEU A 136 -20.75 11.74 0.23
CA LEU A 136 -21.09 11.35 -1.14
C LEU A 136 -22.13 10.24 -1.21
N VAL A 137 -22.09 9.30 -0.27
CA VAL A 137 -23.14 8.27 -0.13
C VAL A 137 -24.45 8.91 0.33
N ALA A 138 -24.40 9.81 1.32
CA ALA A 138 -25.58 10.52 1.81
C ALA A 138 -26.22 11.41 0.72
N GLY A 139 -25.41 12.02 -0.13
CA GLY A 139 -25.85 12.81 -1.28
C GLY A 139 -26.28 12.00 -2.50
N GLY A 140 -26.17 10.67 -2.47
CA GLY A 140 -26.50 9.78 -3.58
C GLY A 140 -25.53 9.84 -4.76
N GLU A 141 -24.32 10.38 -4.57
CA GLU A 141 -23.26 10.41 -5.59
C GLU A 141 -22.47 9.10 -5.66
N LEU A 142 -22.40 8.36 -4.55
CA LEU A 142 -21.83 7.01 -4.45
C LEU A 142 -22.88 6.01 -3.98
N LEU A 143 -22.77 4.76 -4.44
CA LEU A 143 -23.62 3.67 -3.99
C LEU A 143 -23.39 3.33 -2.50
N PRO A 144 -24.44 2.96 -1.75
CA PRO A 144 -24.35 2.64 -0.32
C PRO A 144 -23.77 1.22 -0.11
N MET A 145 -22.47 1.06 -0.38
CA MET A 145 -21.73 -0.17 -0.14
C MET A 145 -21.10 -0.18 1.25
N THR A 146 -20.80 -1.38 1.77
CA THR A 146 -19.90 -1.50 2.92
C THR A 146 -18.51 -0.96 2.54
N PRO A 147 -17.73 -0.39 3.48
CA PRO A 147 -16.40 0.13 3.17
C PRO A 147 -15.48 -0.91 2.50
N VAL A 148 -15.56 -2.18 2.94
CA VAL A 148 -14.78 -3.28 2.37
C VAL A 148 -15.16 -3.55 0.92
N THR A 149 -16.46 -3.62 0.60
CA THR A 149 -16.91 -3.82 -0.78
C THR A 149 -16.52 -2.64 -1.67
N PHE A 150 -16.66 -1.40 -1.17
CA PHE A 150 -16.28 -0.19 -1.89
C PHE A 150 -14.80 -0.22 -2.30
N ILE A 151 -13.89 -0.45 -1.33
CA ILE A 151 -12.45 -0.51 -1.61
C ILE A 151 -12.08 -1.70 -2.49
N SER A 152 -12.73 -2.85 -2.30
CA SER A 152 -12.48 -4.04 -3.13
C SER A 152 -12.83 -3.77 -4.58
N GLN A 153 -13.95 -3.09 -4.84
CA GLN A 153 -14.36 -2.74 -6.20
C GLN A 153 -13.46 -1.64 -6.80
N LEU A 154 -13.04 -0.67 -5.98
CA LEU A 154 -12.21 0.46 -6.42
C LEU A 154 -10.77 0.03 -6.75
N ILE A 155 -10.10 -0.69 -5.84
CA ILE A 155 -8.67 -1.00 -5.92
C ILE A 155 -8.40 -2.43 -6.39
N GLY A 156 -9.34 -3.36 -6.21
CA GLY A 156 -9.15 -4.77 -6.56
C GLY A 156 -8.68 -5.03 -7.99
N PRO A 157 -9.33 -4.43 -9.02
CA PRO A 157 -8.89 -4.58 -10.41
C PRO A 157 -7.47 -4.05 -10.64
N ALA A 158 -7.14 -2.85 -10.14
CA ALA A 158 -5.80 -2.27 -10.23
C ALA A 158 -4.75 -3.17 -9.53
N GLN A 159 -5.08 -3.70 -8.34
CA GLN A 159 -4.22 -4.58 -7.58
C GLN A 159 -3.89 -5.88 -8.33
N ILE A 160 -4.81 -6.43 -9.13
CA ILE A 160 -4.54 -7.62 -9.95
C ILE A 160 -3.43 -7.33 -10.98
N LEU A 161 -3.54 -6.20 -11.70
CA LEU A 161 -2.53 -5.78 -12.67
C LEU A 161 -1.18 -5.48 -12.00
N CYS A 162 -1.21 -4.74 -10.88
CA CYS A 162 -0.04 -4.47 -10.05
C CYS A 162 0.69 -5.75 -9.62
N ARG A 163 -0.02 -6.81 -9.20
CA ARG A 163 0.62 -8.09 -8.84
C ARG A 163 1.28 -8.78 -10.03
N ALA A 164 0.66 -8.73 -11.22
CA ALA A 164 1.27 -9.25 -12.45
C ALA A 164 2.58 -8.50 -12.78
N PHE A 165 2.56 -7.17 -12.69
CA PHE A 165 3.72 -6.30 -12.86
C PHE A 165 4.83 -6.56 -11.82
N LEU A 166 4.48 -6.64 -10.53
CA LEU A 166 5.45 -6.84 -9.44
C LEU A 166 6.12 -8.22 -9.48
N SER A 167 5.39 -9.24 -9.92
CA SER A 167 5.92 -10.59 -10.12
C SER A 167 6.78 -10.73 -11.39
N GLY A 168 6.69 -9.76 -12.31
CA GLY A 168 7.38 -9.80 -13.61
C GLY A 168 6.72 -10.73 -14.63
N ARG A 169 5.53 -11.28 -14.32
CA ARG A 169 4.70 -12.05 -15.27
C ARG A 169 4.19 -11.17 -16.40
N ASP A 170 3.92 -9.91 -16.08
CA ASP A 170 3.64 -8.86 -17.05
C ASP A 170 4.69 -7.76 -16.93
N ARG A 171 5.15 -7.23 -18.07
CA ARG A 171 6.11 -6.13 -18.16
C ARG A 171 5.45 -4.80 -18.51
N ALA A 172 4.16 -4.82 -18.89
CA ALA A 172 3.40 -3.61 -19.11
C ALA A 172 3.29 -2.79 -17.81
N ASP A 173 3.41 -1.47 -17.95
CA ASP A 173 3.22 -0.55 -16.85
C ASP A 173 1.71 -0.48 -16.52
N PRO A 174 1.26 -0.88 -15.32
CA PRO A 174 -0.17 -0.93 -15.02
C PRO A 174 -0.86 0.44 -15.06
N ARG A 175 -0.09 1.54 -15.06
CA ARG A 175 -0.61 2.91 -15.22
C ARG A 175 -1.20 3.15 -16.60
N SER A 176 -0.84 2.37 -17.63
CA SER A 176 -1.45 2.49 -18.95
C SER A 176 -2.95 2.15 -18.95
N GLU A 177 -3.40 1.38 -17.97
CA GLU A 177 -4.81 1.00 -17.81
C GLU A 177 -5.60 1.96 -16.91
N ALA A 178 -4.99 3.05 -16.42
CA ALA A 178 -5.61 3.94 -15.44
C ALA A 178 -6.96 4.47 -15.91
N ASP A 179 -7.06 4.99 -17.13
CA ASP A 179 -8.30 5.58 -17.64
C ASP A 179 -9.43 4.54 -17.75
N THR A 180 -9.11 3.33 -18.20
CA THR A 180 -10.06 2.19 -18.26
C THR A 180 -10.52 1.79 -16.87
N LEU A 181 -9.59 1.65 -15.92
CA LEU A 181 -9.89 1.28 -14.53
C LEU A 181 -10.79 2.32 -13.87
N VAL A 182 -10.51 3.60 -14.07
CA VAL A 182 -11.31 4.72 -13.55
C VAL A 182 -12.71 4.70 -14.15
N ALA A 183 -12.83 4.56 -15.47
CA ALA A 183 -14.12 4.50 -16.14
C ALA A 183 -14.96 3.29 -15.67
N CYS A 184 -14.33 2.13 -15.45
CA CYS A 184 -15.00 0.95 -14.89
C CYS A 184 -15.43 1.16 -13.43
N ALA A 185 -14.58 1.76 -12.61
CA ALA A 185 -14.89 2.05 -11.21
C ALA A 185 -16.03 3.06 -11.06
N ILE A 186 -16.04 4.13 -11.87
CA ILE A 186 -17.14 5.11 -11.92
C ILE A 186 -18.48 4.40 -12.19
N ARG A 187 -18.50 3.49 -13.18
CA ARG A 187 -19.72 2.72 -13.51
C ARG A 187 -20.16 1.77 -12.39
N ALA A 188 -19.22 1.21 -11.64
CA ALA A 188 -19.51 0.24 -10.59
C ALA A 188 -19.86 0.89 -9.24
N LEU A 189 -19.42 2.14 -9.00
CA LEU A 189 -19.50 2.79 -7.69
C LEU A 189 -20.54 3.91 -7.63
N ARG A 190 -21.10 4.33 -8.76
CA ARG A 190 -22.10 5.41 -8.85
C ARG A 190 -23.45 4.92 -9.39
N PRO A 191 -24.56 5.57 -9.04
CA PRO A 191 -25.88 5.29 -9.63
C PRO A 191 -25.94 5.54 -11.15
N ALA A 192 -26.71 4.72 -11.87
CA ALA A 192 -26.79 4.74 -13.34
C ALA A 192 -27.34 6.07 -13.91
N ASP A 193 -28.26 6.72 -13.20
CA ASP A 193 -28.85 8.02 -13.57
C ASP A 193 -27.85 9.19 -13.48
N ARG A 194 -26.72 8.98 -12.81
CA ARG A 194 -25.64 9.95 -12.66
C ARG A 194 -24.52 9.78 -13.68
N ILE A 195 -24.37 8.60 -14.28
CA ILE A 195 -23.34 8.30 -15.29
C ILE A 195 -23.72 8.85 -16.67
N ASN A 196 -25.02 8.89 -16.99
CA ASN A 196 -25.52 9.25 -18.32
C ASN A 196 -25.83 10.75 -18.49
N LYS A 197 -25.48 11.60 -17.53
CA LYS A 197 -25.59 13.06 -17.66
C LYS A 197 -24.26 13.63 -18.16
N GLN A 198 -23.97 13.42 -19.44
CA GLN A 198 -22.95 14.14 -20.20
C GLN A 198 -23.60 14.85 -21.38
#